data_AF-A0A6L3X1Y9-F1
#
_entry.id   AF-A0A6L3X1Y9-F1
#
_cell.length_a   1.000
_cell.length_b   1.000
_cell.length_c   1.000
_cell.angle_alpha   90.00
_cell.angle_beta   90.00
_cell.angle_gamma   90.00
#
_symmetry.space_group_name_H-M   'P 1'
#
loop_
_entity.id
_entity.type
_entity.pdbx_description
1 polymer ?
#
loop_
_entity_poly.entity_id
_entity_poly.type
_entity_poly.pdbx_seq_one_letter_code
_entity_poly.pdbx_strand_id
1 'polypeptide(L)'
;MRAFVALLLLSLSTFGFAAPSDDASSDQLAKLLFNDPNSPRTGATSPKLTIVSFTDYNCPYCKQFDPMLEKIVQENPDVQL
;
A
#
# COMPACT_ATOMS: atom_id res chain seq x y z
N MET A 1 45.69 18.23 -23.81
CA MET A 1 45.17 18.22 -22.42
C MET A 1 43.68 18.59 -22.33
N ARG A 2 43.22 19.71 -22.91
CA ARG A 2 41.81 20.13 -22.85
C ARG A 2 40.81 19.16 -23.52
N ALA A 3 41.20 18.53 -24.64
CA ALA A 3 40.35 17.57 -25.35
C ALA A 3 40.14 16.24 -24.59
N PHE A 4 41.13 15.79 -23.81
CA PHE A 4 41.00 14.57 -23.00
C PHE A 4 40.07 14.75 -21.80
N VAL A 5 40.05 15.95 -21.21
CA VAL A 5 39.13 16.30 -20.10
C VAL A 5 37.68 16.36 -20.59
N ALA A 6 37.45 16.87 -21.80
CA ALA A 6 36.10 16.89 -22.40
C ALA A 6 35.58 15.48 -22.71
N LEU A 7 36.46 14.56 -23.15
CA LEU A 7 36.08 13.17 -23.43
C LEU A 7 35.76 12.37 -22.15
N LEU A 8 36.47 12.64 -21.05
CA LEU A 8 36.24 12.02 -19.75
C LEU A 8 34.95 12.51 -19.06
N LEU A 9 34.53 13.75 -19.34
CA LEU A 9 33.28 14.30 -18.81
C LEU A 9 32.05 13.79 -19.57
N LEU A 10 32.18 13.43 -20.85
CA LEU A 10 31.08 12.83 -21.63
C LEU A 10 30.74 11.40 -21.17
N SER A 11 31.67 10.66 -20.58
CA SER A 11 31.44 9.28 -20.15
C SER A 11 30.76 9.13 -18.79
N LEU A 12 30.71 10.19 -17.97
CA LEU A 12 30.00 10.15 -16.68
C LEU A 12 28.48 10.30 -16.82
N SER A 13 28.00 10.88 -17.93
CA SER A 13 26.58 11.17 -18.14
C SER A 13 25.73 9.95 -18.55
N THR A 14 26.36 8.81 -18.88
CA THR A 14 25.65 7.60 -19.32
C THR A 14 25.49 6.53 -18.24
N PHE A 15 26.11 6.69 -17.07
CA PHE A 15 25.81 5.86 -15.90
C PHE A 15 24.59 6.44 -15.16
N GLY A 16 23.42 6.32 -15.79
CA GLY A 16 22.16 6.46 -15.09
C GLY A 16 22.05 5.36 -14.05
N PHE A 17 22.24 5.69 -12.78
CA PHE A 17 21.86 4.81 -11.68
C PHE A 17 20.34 4.65 -11.76
N ALA A 18 19.86 3.52 -12.29
CA ALA A 18 18.46 3.16 -12.13
C ALA A 18 18.20 3.07 -10.62
N ALA A 19 17.32 3.92 -10.11
CA ALA A 19 16.86 3.79 -8.73
C ALA A 19 16.32 2.35 -8.57
N PRO A 20 16.70 1.62 -7.51
CA PRO A 20 16.17 0.28 -7.27
C PRO A 20 14.64 0.35 -7.28
N SER A 21 14.01 -0.54 -8.04
CA SER A 21 12.55 -0.66 -8.08
C SER A 21 12.05 -0.97 -6.67
N ASP A 22 11.03 -0.22 -6.27
CA ASP A 22 10.53 0.04 -4.91
C ASP A 22 9.87 -1.17 -4.19
N ASP A 23 10.39 -2.40 -4.35
CA ASP A 23 9.83 -3.60 -3.72
C ASP A 23 9.91 -3.54 -2.18
N ALA A 24 10.88 -2.81 -1.62
CA ALA A 24 10.97 -2.61 -0.17
C ALA A 24 9.86 -1.67 0.37
N SER A 25 9.34 -0.77 -0.47
CA SER A 25 8.31 0.20 -0.07
C SER A 25 6.92 -0.41 0.04
N SER A 26 6.61 -1.39 -0.81
CA SER A 26 5.32 -2.08 -0.83
C SER A 26 5.15 -2.99 0.39
N ASP A 27 6.20 -3.67 0.82
CA ASP A 27 6.22 -4.50 2.03
C ASP A 27 5.94 -3.70 3.31
N GLN A 28 6.49 -2.49 3.39
CA GLN A 28 6.24 -1.60 4.51
C GLN A 28 4.79 -1.12 4.53
N LEU A 29 4.26 -0.70 3.38
CA LEU A 29 2.86 -0.28 3.27
C LEU A 29 1.89 -1.42 3.62
N ALA A 30 2.15 -2.64 3.15
CA ALA A 30 1.33 -3.80 3.48
C ALA A 30 1.28 -4.06 4.99
N LYS A 31 2.42 -3.93 5.69
CA LYS A 31 2.45 -4.05 7.16
C LYS A 31 1.61 -2.97 7.85
N LEU A 32 1.68 -1.72 7.36
CA LEU A 32 0.92 -0.61 7.93
C LEU A 32 -0.60 -0.79 7.71
N LEU A 33 -1.01 -1.23 6.52
CA LEU A 33 -2.42 -1.42 6.19
C LEU A 33 -3.02 -2.64 6.89
N PHE A 34 -2.31 -3.77 6.90
CA PHE A 34 -2.91 -5.06 7.27
C PHE A 34 -2.49 -5.54 8.66
N ASN A 35 -1.44 -5.01 9.29
CA ASN A 35 -0.90 -5.55 10.54
C ASN A 35 -0.78 -4.51 11.68
N ASP A 36 -1.40 -3.34 11.57
CA ASP A 36 -1.49 -2.38 12.69
C ASP A 36 -2.41 -2.92 13.80
N PRO A 37 -1.92 -3.11 15.05
CA PRO A 37 -2.75 -3.59 16.15
C PRO A 37 -3.76 -2.55 16.66
N ASN A 38 -3.63 -1.28 16.28
CA ASN A 38 -4.54 -0.22 16.74
C ASN A 38 -5.74 -0.01 15.82
N SER A 39 -5.70 -0.57 14.61
CA SER A 39 -6.82 -0.54 13.67
C SER A 39 -7.88 -1.57 14.06
N PRO A 40 -9.16 -1.17 14.25
CA PRO A 40 -10.26 -2.09 14.55
C PRO A 40 -10.44 -3.12 13.44
N ARG A 41 -10.82 -4.35 13.82
CA ARG A 41 -11.02 -5.47 12.89
C ARG A 41 -12.27 -6.25 13.26
N THR A 42 -12.96 -6.75 12.25
CA THR A 42 -14.10 -7.66 12.39
C THR A 42 -14.09 -8.75 11.33
N GLY A 43 -14.71 -9.90 11.63
CA GLY A 43 -14.74 -11.06 10.75
C GLY A 43 -13.67 -12.11 11.05
N ALA A 44 -13.10 -12.71 10.01
CA ALA A 44 -12.23 -13.88 10.12
C ALA A 44 -10.95 -13.59 10.91
N THR A 45 -10.51 -14.53 11.76
CA THR A 45 -9.21 -14.45 12.45
C THR A 45 -8.03 -14.84 11.55
N SER A 46 -8.30 -15.64 10.51
CA SER A 46 -7.35 -16.06 9.47
C SER A 46 -7.97 -15.81 8.09
N PRO A 47 -8.09 -14.55 7.65
CA PRO A 47 -8.77 -14.20 6.41
C PRO A 47 -8.00 -14.65 5.17
N LYS A 48 -8.73 -14.98 4.10
CA LYS A 48 -8.16 -15.08 2.75
C LYS A 48 -8.16 -13.74 2.03
N LEU A 49 -9.06 -12.84 2.43
CA LEU A 49 -9.18 -11.48 1.92
C LEU A 49 -9.37 -10.51 3.10
N THR A 50 -8.56 -9.46 3.13
CA THR A 50 -8.69 -8.36 4.08
C THR A 50 -9.04 -7.08 3.33
N ILE A 51 -10.13 -6.43 3.72
CA ILE A 51 -10.55 -5.13 3.21
C ILE A 51 -10.10 -4.08 4.22
N VAL A 52 -9.49 -2.99 3.77
CA VAL A 52 -9.17 -1.84 4.65
C VAL A 52 -10.09 -0.69 4.28
N SER A 53 -10.98 -0.30 5.20
CA SER A 53 -11.92 0.79 5.00
C SER A 53 -11.42 2.08 5.65
N PHE A 54 -10.96 3.01 4.81
CA PHE A 54 -10.72 4.39 5.24
C PHE A 54 -12.06 5.11 5.29
N THR A 55 -12.59 5.27 6.51
CA THR A 55 -13.93 5.79 6.73
C THR A 55 -13.92 7.00 7.67
N ASP A 56 -14.90 7.88 7.49
CA ASP A 56 -15.14 9.04 8.36
C ASP A 56 -16.58 8.95 8.87
N TYR A 57 -16.74 8.96 10.19
CA TYR A 57 -18.05 8.91 10.86
C TYR A 57 -18.98 10.08 10.50
N ASN A 58 -18.48 11.19 9.97
CA ASN A 58 -19.29 12.31 9.52
C ASN A 58 -19.60 12.27 8.02
N CYS A 59 -18.95 11.41 7.25
CA CYS A 59 -19.22 11.29 5.82
C CYS A 59 -20.58 10.60 5.56
N PRO A 60 -21.54 11.26 4.86
CA PRO A 60 -22.87 10.68 4.63
C PRO A 60 -22.83 9.42 3.75
N TYR A 61 -21.89 9.33 2.81
CA TYR A 61 -21.73 8.13 1.98
C TYR A 61 -21.08 6.97 2.74
N CYS A 62 -20.12 7.25 3.62
CA CYS A 62 -19.54 6.23 4.49
C CYS A 62 -20.62 5.57 5.36
N LYS A 63 -21.54 6.36 5.93
CA LYS A 63 -22.69 5.82 6.70
C LYS A 63 -23.60 4.90 5.90
N GLN A 64 -23.74 5.13 4.60
CA GLN A 64 -24.52 4.27 3.72
C GLN A 64 -23.73 3.01 3.31
N PHE A 65 -22.41 3.12 3.19
CA PHE A 65 -21.54 2.06 2.70
C PHE A 65 -21.12 1.07 3.79
N ASP A 66 -20.88 1.54 5.01
CA ASP A 66 -20.41 0.72 6.13
C ASP A 66 -21.30 -0.50 6.40
N PRO A 67 -22.65 -0.40 6.41
CA PRO A 67 -23.51 -1.58 6.56
C PRO A 67 -23.38 -2.61 5.43
N MET A 68 -22.97 -2.18 4.22
CA MET A 68 -22.72 -3.10 3.11
C MET A 68 -21.43 -3.88 3.32
N LEU A 69 -20.39 -3.25 3.86
CA LEU A 69 -19.14 -3.93 4.23
C LEU A 69 -19.38 -4.94 5.36
N GLU A 70 -20.15 -4.56 6.38
CA GLU A 70 -20.54 -5.47 7.45
C GLU A 70 -21.30 -6.70 6.90
N LYS A 71 -22.22 -6.48 5.96
CA LYS A 71 -22.94 -7.56 5.30
C LYS A 71 -22.00 -8.50 4.52
N ILE A 72 -21.00 -7.96 3.81
CA ILE A 72 -20.00 -8.78 3.13
C ILE A 72 -19.25 -9.67 4.13
N VAL A 73 -18.81 -9.11 5.26
CA VAL A 73 -18.12 -9.89 6.31
C VAL A 73 -19.04 -10.98 6.90
N GLN A 74 -20.33 -10.67 7.10
CA GLN A 74 -21.30 -11.64 7.62
C GLN A 74 -21.57 -12.79 6.64
N GLU A 75 -21.65 -12.50 5.34
CA GLU A 75 -21.96 -13.50 4.31
C GLU A 75 -20.73 -14.32 3.87
N ASN A 76 -19.51 -13.86 4.18
CA ASN A 76 -18.25 -14.47 3.72
C ASN A 76 -17.31 -14.73 4.92
N PRO A 77 -17.32 -15.94 5.50
CA PRO A 77 -16.60 -16.24 6.75
C PRO A 77 -15.07 -16.25 6.62
N ASP A 78 -14.52 -16.15 5.42
CA ASP A 78 -13.09 -16.01 5.14
C ASP A 78 -12.65 -14.57 4.82
N VAL A 79 -13.53 -13.59 5.00
CA VAL A 79 -13.24 -12.16 4.86
C VAL A 79 -13.05 -11.50 6.23
N GLN A 80 -12.07 -10.59 6.30
CA GLN A 80 -11.88 -9.65 7.41
C GLN A 80 -12.03 -8.22 6.89
N LEU A 81 -12.65 -7.37 7.70
CA LEU A 81 -12.69 -5.92 7.54
C LEU A 81 -11.88 -5.26 8.67
#